data_AF-A0A1V6RZ90-F1
#
_entry.id   AF-A0A1V6RZ90-F1
#
_cell.length_a   1.000
_cell.length_b   1.000
_cell.length_c   1.000
_cell.angle_alpha   90.00
_cell.angle_beta   90.00
_cell.angle_gamma   90.00
#
_symmetry.space_group_name_H-M   'P 1'
#
loop_
_entity.id
_entity.type
_entity.pdbx_description
1 polymer ?
#
loop_
_entity_poly.entity_id
_entity_poly.type
_entity_poly.pdbx_seq_one_letter_code
_entity_poly.pdbx_strand_id
1 'polypeptide(L)'
;MSTSYLVADYQKERSDLLSFLKEQSRLIRQQPTSDSIQEAKVNLRDYANEYLERLADAAIAMASEATDHVYVTAKPANFYSVLVPDITSLLQIRMPQLAARLGLNPKCDMCVHFIIEGIMADPVF
;
A
#
# COMPACT_ATOMS: atom_id res chain seq x y z
N MET A 1 -12.52 26.79 1.36
CA MET A 1 -13.16 25.49 1.69
C MET A 1 -12.54 24.36 0.86
N SER A 2 -11.23 24.13 0.98
CA SER A 2 -10.49 23.20 0.09
C SER A 2 -9.67 22.13 0.87
N THR A 3 -9.30 22.37 2.12
CA THR A 3 -8.43 21.44 2.87
C THR A 3 -9.09 20.11 3.26
N SER A 4 -10.43 20.08 3.36
CA SER A 4 -11.16 18.87 3.76
C SER A 4 -11.27 17.82 2.65
N TYR A 5 -11.21 18.19 1.37
CA TYR A 5 -11.26 17.21 0.28
C TYR A 5 -9.94 16.46 0.16
N LEU A 6 -8.80 17.14 0.32
CA LEU A 6 -7.47 16.52 0.24
C LEU A 6 -7.24 15.45 1.32
N VAL A 7 -7.75 15.71 2.52
CA VAL A 7 -7.70 14.74 3.61
C VAL A 7 -8.59 13.53 3.31
N ALA A 8 -9.78 13.76 2.76
CA ALA A 8 -10.68 12.69 2.34
C ALA A 8 -10.09 11.86 1.18
N ASP A 9 -9.45 12.52 0.21
CA ASP A 9 -8.76 11.88 -0.91
C ASP A 9 -7.62 11.00 -0.41
N TYR A 10 -6.73 11.52 0.45
CA TYR A 10 -5.68 10.71 1.06
C TYR A 10 -6.24 9.49 1.82
N GLN A 11 -7.29 9.68 2.62
CA GLN A 11 -7.93 8.60 3.37
C GLN A 11 -8.53 7.53 2.44
N LYS A 12 -9.13 7.96 1.32
CA LYS A 12 -9.64 7.07 0.28
C LYS A 12 -8.51 6.28 -0.35
N GLU A 13 -7.45 6.92 -0.82
CA GLU A 13 -6.32 6.25 -1.46
C GLU A 13 -5.63 5.26 -0.52
N ARG A 14 -5.51 5.61 0.76
CA ARG A 14 -5.03 4.70 1.81
C ARG A 14 -5.95 3.48 1.94
N SER A 15 -7.26 3.69 1.99
CA SER A 15 -8.25 2.61 2.09
C SER A 15 -8.23 1.69 0.86
N ASP A 16 -8.08 2.27 -0.33
CA ASP A 16 -8.01 1.55 -1.60
C ASP A 16 -6.76 0.64 -1.62
N LEU A 17 -5.58 1.15 -1.22
CA LEU A 17 -4.35 0.36 -1.10
C LEU A 17 -4.51 -0.79 -0.08
N LEU A 18 -5.02 -0.51 1.11
CA LEU A 18 -5.20 -1.55 2.14
C LEU A 18 -6.17 -2.64 1.69
N SER A 19 -7.25 -2.26 0.99
CA SER A 19 -8.22 -3.20 0.45
C SER A 19 -7.59 -4.07 -0.65
N PHE A 20 -6.78 -3.47 -1.53
CA PHE A 20 -6.01 -4.19 -2.53
C PHE A 20 -5.06 -5.22 -1.90
N LEU A 21 -4.26 -4.81 -0.90
CA LEU A 21 -3.31 -5.70 -0.22
C LEU A 21 -4.02 -6.84 0.52
N LYS A 22 -5.14 -6.55 1.18
CA LYS A 22 -5.97 -7.54 1.87
C LYS A 22 -6.49 -8.61 0.91
N GLU A 23 -6.88 -8.20 -0.29
CA GLU A 23 -7.33 -9.14 -1.32
C GLU A 23 -6.19 -10.06 -1.78
N GLN A 24 -4.98 -9.54 -1.96
CA GLN A 24 -3.83 -10.37 -2.33
C GLN A 24 -3.47 -11.36 -1.21
N SER A 25 -3.50 -10.92 0.04
CA SER A 25 -3.36 -11.79 1.22
C SER A 25 -4.41 -12.91 1.24
N ARG A 26 -5.67 -12.59 0.96
CA ARG A 26 -6.77 -13.55 0.88
C ARG A 26 -6.53 -14.61 -0.20
N LEU A 27 -6.14 -14.20 -1.40
CA LEU A 27 -5.80 -15.10 -2.50
C LEU A 27 -4.64 -16.04 -2.13
N ILE A 28 -3.60 -15.52 -1.49
CA ILE A 28 -2.41 -16.30 -1.12
C ILE A 28 -2.70 -17.34 -0.03
N ARG A 29 -3.47 -16.99 1.00
CA ARG A 29 -3.61 -17.85 2.20
C ARG A 29 -4.96 -18.49 2.38
N GLN A 30 -6.04 -17.79 2.03
CA GLN A 30 -7.41 -18.22 2.36
C GLN A 30 -8.04 -19.02 1.22
N GLN A 31 -7.58 -18.84 -0.02
CA GLN A 31 -8.06 -19.59 -1.18
C GLN A 31 -6.91 -20.11 -2.09
N PRO A 32 -5.87 -20.76 -1.53
CA PRO A 32 -4.67 -21.11 -2.29
C PRO A 32 -4.96 -22.22 -3.33
N THR A 33 -5.14 -21.79 -4.56
CA THR A 33 -5.07 -22.60 -5.78
C THR A 33 -3.98 -22.06 -6.71
N SER A 34 -3.52 -22.85 -7.67
CA SER A 34 -2.54 -22.38 -8.67
C SER A 34 -2.99 -21.08 -9.35
N ASP A 35 -4.29 -20.96 -9.64
CA ASP A 35 -4.86 -19.78 -10.30
C ASP A 35 -4.87 -18.56 -9.36
N SER A 36 -5.25 -18.74 -8.09
CA SER A 36 -5.24 -17.64 -7.11
C SER A 36 -3.84 -17.11 -6.81
N ILE A 37 -2.82 -17.98 -6.81
CA ILE A 37 -1.43 -17.58 -6.59
C ILE A 37 -0.89 -16.84 -7.82
N GLN A 38 -1.30 -17.28 -9.01
CA GLN A 38 -0.94 -16.61 -10.26
C GLN A 38 -1.62 -15.22 -10.36
N GLU A 39 -2.87 -15.10 -9.94
CA GLU A 39 -3.57 -13.81 -9.82
C GLU A 39 -2.89 -12.91 -8.78
N ALA A 40 -2.67 -13.44 -7.57
CA ALA A 40 -1.66 -13.07 -6.58
C ALA A 40 -0.49 -12.25 -7.15
N LYS A 41 0.25 -12.98 -7.97
CA LYS A 41 1.51 -12.58 -8.58
C LYS A 41 1.35 -11.50 -9.63
N VAL A 42 0.36 -11.60 -10.50
CA VAL A 42 0.10 -10.57 -11.52
C VAL A 42 -0.29 -9.27 -10.84
N ASN A 43 -1.18 -9.33 -9.85
CA ASN A 43 -1.66 -8.14 -9.17
C ASN A 43 -0.56 -7.38 -8.45
N LEU A 44 0.26 -8.09 -7.67
CA LEU A 44 1.39 -7.47 -6.96
C LEU A 44 2.46 -6.92 -7.93
N ARG A 45 2.65 -7.55 -9.10
CA ARG A 45 3.66 -7.10 -10.07
C ARG A 45 3.20 -5.89 -10.88
N ASP A 46 1.94 -5.89 -11.33
CA ASP A 46 1.47 -4.99 -12.38
C ASP A 46 0.59 -3.86 -11.82
N TYR A 47 -0.16 -4.09 -10.74
CA TYR A 47 -1.13 -3.13 -10.22
C TYR A 47 -0.71 -2.46 -8.91
N ALA A 48 0.14 -3.10 -8.09
CA ALA A 48 0.52 -2.53 -6.79
C ALA A 48 1.15 -1.13 -6.89
N ASN A 49 1.91 -0.85 -7.97
CA ASN A 49 2.53 0.45 -8.17
C ASN A 49 1.50 1.57 -8.31
N GLU A 50 0.39 1.35 -9.00
CA GLU A 50 -0.66 2.36 -9.18
C GLU A 50 -1.23 2.82 -7.84
N TYR A 51 -1.55 1.88 -6.94
CA TYR A 51 -2.06 2.21 -5.60
C TYR A 51 -1.03 2.95 -4.75
N LEU A 52 0.25 2.59 -4.87
CA LEU A 52 1.33 3.22 -4.13
C LEU A 52 1.62 4.65 -4.65
N GLU A 53 1.58 4.86 -5.96
CA GLU A 53 1.73 6.18 -6.59
C GLU A 53 0.58 7.12 -6.19
N ARG A 54 -0.67 6.67 -6.34
CA ARG A 54 -1.85 7.45 -5.96
C ARG A 54 -1.83 7.88 -4.49
N LEU A 55 -1.41 6.97 -3.59
CA LEU A 55 -1.26 7.29 -2.18
C LEU A 55 -0.15 8.32 -1.92
N ALA A 56 1.00 8.19 -2.60
CA ALA A 56 2.12 9.12 -2.47
C ALA A 56 1.72 10.53 -2.93
N ASP A 57 1.07 10.62 -4.08
CA ASP A 57 0.60 11.89 -4.66
C ASP A 57 -0.44 12.56 -3.76
N ALA A 58 -1.41 11.79 -3.25
CA ALA A 58 -2.41 12.29 -2.31
C ALA A 58 -1.78 12.76 -0.99
N ALA A 59 -0.74 12.07 -0.49
CA ALA A 59 -0.02 12.45 0.71
C ALA A 59 0.71 13.79 0.53
N ILE A 60 1.40 13.95 -0.61
CA ILE A 60 2.13 15.18 -0.96
C ILE A 60 1.15 16.34 -1.12
N ALA A 61 0.06 16.16 -1.87
CA ALA A 61 -0.95 17.20 -2.09
C ALA A 61 -1.62 17.64 -0.77
N MET A 62 -1.96 16.67 0.10
CA MET A 62 -2.50 16.97 1.42
C MET A 62 -1.45 17.72 2.28
N ALA A 63 -0.19 17.33 2.23
CA ALA A 63 0.87 17.97 2.99
C ALA A 63 1.20 19.39 2.49
N SER A 64 0.99 19.69 1.21
CA SER A 64 1.25 21.03 0.64
C SER A 64 0.09 22.00 0.84
N GLU A 65 -1.14 21.54 0.72
CA GLU A 65 -2.32 22.41 0.65
C GLU A 65 -3.23 22.36 1.89
N ALA A 66 -3.14 21.31 2.71
CA ALA A 66 -3.89 21.13 3.95
C ALA A 66 -2.99 21.17 5.21
N THR A 67 -1.90 21.92 5.16
CA THR A 67 -0.87 22.02 6.21
C THR A 67 -1.41 22.27 7.61
N ASP A 68 -2.41 23.15 7.75
CA ASP A 68 -3.00 23.53 9.05
C ASP A 68 -4.12 22.58 9.51
N HIS A 69 -4.48 21.58 8.71
CA HIS A 69 -5.57 20.66 9.05
C HIS A 69 -5.15 19.74 10.21
N VAL A 70 -6.06 19.50 11.17
CA VAL A 70 -5.79 18.70 12.39
C VAL A 70 -5.25 17.30 12.05
N TYR A 71 -5.76 16.68 10.99
CA TYR A 71 -5.28 15.37 10.51
C TYR A 71 -3.80 15.37 10.08
N VAL A 72 -3.33 16.49 9.51
CA VAL A 72 -1.95 16.69 9.07
C VAL A 72 -1.06 17.02 10.27
N THR A 73 -1.49 17.98 11.10
CA THR A 73 -0.72 18.45 12.26
C THR A 73 -0.66 17.44 13.42
N ALA A 74 -1.51 16.42 13.44
CA ALA A 74 -1.44 15.31 14.39
C ALA A 74 -0.23 14.38 14.15
N LYS A 75 0.44 14.47 13.00
CA LYS A 75 1.64 13.69 12.68
C LYS A 75 2.90 14.58 12.78
N PRO A 76 4.09 13.98 12.97
CA PRO A 76 5.34 14.73 12.93
C PRO A 76 5.53 15.47 11.60
N ALA A 77 6.31 16.55 11.63
CA ALA A 77 6.71 17.25 10.42
C ALA A 77 7.32 16.27 9.40
N ASN A 78 7.07 16.52 8.11
CA ASN A 78 7.52 15.70 6.99
C ASN A 78 6.93 14.28 6.91
N PHE A 79 5.98 13.90 7.77
CA PHE A 79 5.36 12.58 7.72
C PHE A 79 4.67 12.33 6.37
N TYR A 80 3.78 13.22 5.94
CA TYR A 80 3.04 13.05 4.69
C TYR A 80 3.82 13.48 3.45
N SER A 81 4.73 14.46 3.56
CA SER A 81 5.49 14.99 2.42
C SER A 81 6.79 14.23 2.12
N VAL A 82 7.31 13.43 3.07
CA VAL A 82 8.58 12.71 2.90
C VAL A 82 8.42 11.23 3.29
N LEU A 83 8.02 10.93 4.53
CA LEU A 83 8.03 9.55 5.02
C LEU A 83 7.08 8.63 4.23
N VAL A 84 5.83 9.07 4.00
CA VAL A 84 4.86 8.29 3.22
C VAL A 84 5.37 8.05 1.79
N PRO A 85 5.79 9.09 1.01
CA PRO A 85 6.41 8.90 -0.30
C PRO A 85 7.64 7.99 -0.33
N ASP A 86 8.52 8.07 0.67
CA ASP A 86 9.71 7.22 0.74
C ASP A 86 9.34 5.75 0.93
N ILE A 87 8.36 5.48 1.80
CA ILE A 87 7.89 4.12 2.05
C ILE A 87 7.15 3.58 0.84
N THR A 88 6.28 4.36 0.18
CA THR A 88 5.60 3.90 -1.04
C THR A 88 6.60 3.61 -2.15
N SER A 89 7.63 4.45 -2.33
CA SER A 89 8.72 4.22 -3.30
C SER A 89 9.49 2.94 -3.01
N LEU A 90 9.80 2.67 -1.74
CA LEU A 90 10.43 1.42 -1.33
C LEU A 90 9.53 0.23 -1.65
N LEU A 91 8.23 0.32 -1.35
CA LEU A 91 7.27 -0.74 -1.64
C LEU A 91 7.14 -0.99 -3.14
N GLN A 92 7.14 0.03 -4.00
CA GLN A 92 7.11 -0.13 -5.46
C GLN A 92 8.27 -1.01 -5.98
N ILE A 93 9.45 -0.90 -5.36
CA ILE A 93 10.60 -1.76 -5.68
C ILE A 93 10.38 -3.18 -5.16
N ARG A 94 9.74 -3.33 -3.99
CA ARG A 94 9.56 -4.63 -3.32
C ARG A 94 8.41 -5.45 -3.88
N MET A 95 7.31 -4.84 -4.34
CA MET A 95 6.12 -5.58 -4.78
C MET A 95 6.42 -6.55 -5.93
N PRO A 96 7.17 -6.19 -6.99
CA PRO A 96 7.57 -7.14 -8.03
C PRO A 96 8.50 -8.25 -7.50
N GLN A 97 9.36 -7.94 -6.52
CA GLN A 97 10.25 -8.93 -5.90
C GLN A 97 9.45 -9.97 -5.10
N LEU A 98 8.41 -9.53 -4.39
CA LEU A 98 7.49 -10.41 -3.66
C LEU A 98 6.68 -11.26 -4.63
N ALA A 99 6.13 -10.66 -5.69
CA ALA A 99 5.42 -11.36 -6.74
C ALA A 99 6.26 -12.47 -7.38
N ALA A 100 7.55 -12.21 -7.64
CA ALA A 100 8.46 -13.21 -8.20
C ALA A 100 8.68 -14.44 -7.30
N ARG A 101 8.40 -14.33 -6.00
CA ARG A 101 8.50 -15.45 -5.03
C ARG A 101 7.25 -16.31 -4.96
N LEU A 102 6.10 -15.79 -5.41
CA LEU A 102 4.85 -16.54 -5.42
C LEU A 102 4.88 -17.71 -6.41
N GLY A 103 4.36 -18.84 -5.98
CA GLY A 103 4.25 -20.09 -6.73
C GLY A 103 5.55 -20.90 -6.81
N LEU A 104 6.63 -20.45 -6.16
CA LEU A 104 7.88 -21.22 -6.11
C LEU A 104 7.78 -22.44 -5.19
N ASN A 105 7.19 -22.24 -4.01
CA ASN A 105 6.83 -23.28 -3.06
C ASN A 105 5.95 -22.68 -1.95
N PRO A 106 5.20 -23.51 -1.19
CA PRO A 106 4.27 -23.02 -0.18
C PRO A 106 4.90 -22.19 0.94
N LYS A 107 6.19 -22.41 1.28
CA LYS A 107 6.86 -21.59 2.30
C LYS A 107 7.11 -20.17 1.80
N CYS A 108 7.51 -20.02 0.54
CA CYS A 108 7.65 -18.70 -0.07
C CYS A 108 6.32 -17.95 -0.12
N ASP A 109 5.23 -18.64 -0.48
CA ASP A 109 3.89 -18.05 -0.53
C ASP A 109 3.47 -17.52 0.85
N MET A 110 3.69 -18.31 1.91
CA MET A 110 3.44 -17.89 3.28
C MET A 110 4.32 -16.72 3.73
N CYS A 111 5.60 -16.67 3.34
CA CYS A 111 6.46 -15.52 3.63
C CYS A 111 5.91 -14.25 2.98
N VAL A 112 5.49 -14.32 1.72
CA VAL A 112 4.89 -13.17 1.02
C VAL A 112 3.60 -12.73 1.72
N HIS A 113 2.73 -13.67 2.08
CA HIS A 113 1.53 -13.40 2.89
C HIS A 113 1.86 -12.60 4.15
N PHE A 114 2.83 -13.06 4.96
CA PHE A 114 3.18 -12.37 6.21
C PHE A 114 3.78 -10.98 5.98
N ILE A 115 4.53 -10.79 4.89
CA ILE A 115 5.05 -9.47 4.53
C ILE A 115 3.90 -8.52 4.18
N ILE A 116 2.92 -8.97 3.41
CA ILE A 116 1.73 -8.16 3.06
C ILE A 116 0.93 -7.80 4.31
N GLU A 117 0.69 -8.75 5.20
CA GLU A 117 0.03 -8.49 6.49
C GLU A 117 0.84 -7.49 7.36
N GLY A 118 2.16 -7.60 7.36
CA GLY A 118 3.04 -6.67 8.05
C GLY A 118 2.93 -5.25 7.54
N ILE A 119 2.83 -5.07 6.21
CA ILE A 119 2.62 -3.74 5.59
C ILE A 119 1.27 -3.16 6.01
N MET A 120 0.20 -3.96 5.97
CA MET A 120 -1.15 -3.50 6.37
C MET A 120 -1.27 -3.17 7.86
N ALA A 121 -0.44 -3.79 8.70
CA ALA A 121 -0.41 -3.53 10.15
C ALA A 121 0.51 -2.36 10.54
N ASP A 122 1.29 -1.82 9.60
CA ASP A 122 2.22 -0.73 9.87
C ASP A 122 1.45 0.57 10.18
N PRO A 123 1.75 1.28 11.29
CA PRO A 123 1.06 2.52 11.68
C PRO A 123 1.32 3.72 10.76
N VAL A 124 2.24 3.60 9.80
CA VAL A 124 2.35 4.53 8.67
C VAL A 124 1.12 4.42 7.77
N PHE A 125 0.62 3.19 7.57
CA PHE A 125 -0.53 2.86 6.73
C PHE A 125 -1.78 2.60 7.54
#